data_AF-A0A378AI69-F1
#
_entry.id   AF-A0A378AI69-F1
#
_cell.length_a   1.000
_cell.length_b   1.000
_cell.length_c   1.000
_cell.angle_alpha   90.00
_cell.angle_beta   90.00
_cell.angle_gamma   90.00
#
_symmetry.space_group_name_H-M   'P 1'
#
loop_
_entity.id
_entity.type
_entity.pdbx_description
1 polymer ?
#
loop_
_entity_poly.entity_id
_entity_poly.type
_entity_poly.pdbx_seq_one_letter_code
_entity_poly.pdbx_strand_id
1 'polypeptide(L)'
;MSRLDTIYQELQTQPAPVASGGGLRAKFGKLLGKREPAAGTAPVRGLYMWGGVGRGKTWLMDLFYQSLPGERKQRLHFHRFMLRVHEELTTLQGHSDPLEIVADRFKAETDVLCFDEFFVSDITDAMLFGRADESPVRPRHHPGGDLQYSAG
;
A
#
# COMPACT_ATOMS: atom_id res chain seq x y z
N MET A 1 -0.84 -10.40 -23.35
CA MET A 1 -1.63 -9.33 -22.71
C MET A 1 -0.70 -8.52 -21.82
N SER A 2 -0.73 -7.18 -21.85
CA SER A 2 0.19 -6.38 -21.04
C SER A 2 -0.22 -6.42 -19.55
N ARG A 3 0.72 -6.14 -18.62
CA ARG A 3 0.41 -6.11 -17.18
C ARG A 3 -0.58 -4.98 -16.84
N LEU A 4 -0.54 -3.87 -17.56
CA LEU A 4 -1.49 -2.75 -17.40
C LEU A 4 -2.92 -3.18 -17.71
N ASP A 5 -3.11 -3.95 -18.78
CA ASP A 5 -4.44 -4.50 -19.12
C ASP A 5 -4.97 -5.39 -17.99
N THR A 6 -4.10 -6.21 -17.41
CA THR A 6 -4.47 -7.11 -16.29
C THR A 6 -4.92 -6.30 -15.08
N ILE A 7 -4.15 -5.28 -14.68
CA ILE A 7 -4.48 -4.41 -13.55
C ILE A 7 -5.79 -3.66 -13.82
N TYR A 8 -5.99 -3.16 -15.03
CA TYR A 8 -7.22 -2.46 -15.41
C TYR A 8 -8.46 -3.36 -15.27
N GLN A 9 -8.38 -4.62 -15.69
CA GLN A 9 -9.47 -5.59 -15.53
C GLN A 9 -9.68 -6.00 -14.07
N GLU A 10 -8.60 -6.23 -13.32
CA GLU A 10 -8.67 -6.51 -11.87
C GLU A 10 -9.35 -5.35 -11.13
N LEU A 11 -9.03 -4.09 -11.45
CA LEU A 11 -9.65 -2.91 -10.83
C LEU A 11 -11.13 -2.71 -11.20
N GLN A 12 -11.57 -3.17 -12.38
CA GLN A 12 -12.99 -3.11 -12.77
C GLN A 12 -13.82 -4.22 -12.13
N THR A 13 -13.23 -5.38 -11.90
CA THR A 13 -13.93 -6.55 -11.35
C THR A 13 -14.02 -6.52 -9.83
N GLN A 14 -13.15 -5.77 -9.16
CA GLN A 14 -13.25 -5.54 -7.73
C GLN A 14 -14.20 -4.38 -7.45
N PRO A 15 -15.30 -4.58 -6.69
CA PRO A 15 -16.12 -3.47 -6.25
C PRO A 15 -15.26 -2.55 -5.37
N ALA A 16 -15.34 -1.23 -5.60
CA ALA A 16 -14.63 -0.25 -4.80
C ALA A 16 -14.83 -0.56 -3.31
N PRO A 17 -13.76 -0.61 -2.49
CA PRO A 17 -13.88 -0.92 -1.08
C PRO A 17 -14.72 0.19 -0.43
N VAL A 18 -16.00 -0.11 -0.23
CA VAL A 18 -16.92 0.77 0.50
C VAL A 18 -16.26 1.09 1.83
N ALA A 19 -15.95 2.38 2.04
CA ALA A 19 -15.39 2.89 3.27
C ALA A 19 -16.24 2.35 4.43
N SER A 20 -15.67 1.46 5.24
CA SER A 20 -16.39 0.80 6.33
C SER A 20 -16.54 1.75 7.51
N GLY A 21 -17.37 2.78 7.35
CA GLY A 21 -17.89 3.58 8.45
C GLY A 21 -18.83 2.72 9.29
N GLY A 22 -18.37 2.23 10.45
CA GLY A 22 -19.16 1.31 11.27
C GLY A 22 -18.71 1.16 12.72
N GLY A 23 -18.24 2.24 13.35
CA GLY A 23 -17.65 2.25 14.70
C GLY A 23 -18.54 1.86 15.90
N LEU A 24 -19.85 1.66 15.73
CA LEU A 24 -20.73 1.21 16.84
C LEU A 24 -21.47 -0.12 16.57
N ARG A 25 -21.68 -0.51 15.31
CA ARG A 25 -22.41 -1.75 14.98
C ARG A 25 -21.52 -3.00 15.02
N ALA A 26 -20.22 -2.86 14.81
CA ALA A 26 -19.29 -4.00 14.78
C ALA A 26 -19.07 -4.66 16.16
N LYS A 27 -19.25 -3.93 17.26
CA LYS A 27 -19.04 -4.46 18.63
C LYS A 27 -20.22 -5.29 19.14
N PHE A 28 -21.45 -4.92 18.80
CA PHE A 28 -22.66 -5.65 19.22
C PHE A 28 -22.91 -6.96 18.43
N GLY A 29 -22.37 -7.08 17.22
CA GLY A 29 -22.47 -8.31 16.42
C GLY A 29 -21.45 -9.40 16.74
N LYS A 30 -20.51 -9.16 17.67
CA LYS A 30 -19.39 -10.09 17.95
C LYS A 30 -19.75 -11.22 18.93
N LEU A 31 -20.94 -11.18 19.54
CA LEU A 31 -21.40 -12.18 20.52
C LEU A 31 -22.47 -13.16 19.98
N LEU A 32 -23.05 -12.89 18.81
CA LEU A 32 -23.99 -13.78 18.13
C LEU A 32 -23.65 -13.84 16.65
N GLY A 33 -22.84 -14.84 16.27
CA GLY A 33 -22.60 -15.14 14.86
C GLY A 33 -21.15 -15.46 14.60
N LYS A 34 -20.87 -16.74 14.38
CA LYS A 34 -19.74 -17.22 13.60
C LYS A 34 -19.68 -16.41 12.30
N ARG A 35 -18.81 -15.40 12.26
CA ARG A 35 -18.40 -14.76 11.02
C ARG A 35 -17.44 -15.72 10.34
N GLU A 36 -17.94 -16.44 9.36
CA GLU A 36 -17.08 -16.92 8.26
C GLU A 36 -16.32 -15.69 7.73
N PRO A 37 -15.00 -15.79 7.51
CA PRO A 37 -14.27 -14.71 6.88
C PRO A 37 -14.89 -14.54 5.49
N ALA A 38 -15.62 -13.45 5.27
CA ALA A 38 -16.00 -13.03 3.93
C ALA A 38 -14.71 -13.07 3.11
N ALA A 39 -14.68 -13.91 2.07
CA ALA A 39 -13.52 -14.11 1.22
C ALA A 39 -13.04 -12.73 0.75
N GLY A 40 -12.01 -12.22 1.43
CA GLY A 40 -11.49 -10.89 1.19
C GLY A 40 -10.85 -10.91 -0.18
N THR A 41 -11.41 -10.14 -1.10
CA THR A 41 -10.86 -9.97 -2.44
C THR A 41 -9.39 -9.59 -2.31
N ALA A 42 -8.49 -10.40 -2.87
CA ALA A 42 -7.05 -10.16 -2.75
C ALA A 42 -6.71 -8.80 -3.38
N PRO A 43 -5.81 -8.00 -2.76
CA PRO A 43 -5.46 -6.70 -3.30
C PRO A 43 -4.84 -6.83 -4.70
N VAL A 44 -5.22 -5.93 -5.60
CA VAL A 44 -4.64 -5.82 -6.94
C VAL A 44 -3.15 -5.51 -6.81
N ARG A 45 -2.29 -6.39 -7.35
CA ARG A 45 -0.84 -6.16 -7.31
C ARG A 45 -0.46 -5.05 -8.30
N GLY A 46 0.27 -4.04 -7.82
CA GLY A 46 0.72 -2.91 -8.63
C GLY A 46 1.71 -3.27 -9.74
N LEU A 47 2.13 -2.25 -10.49
CA LEU A 47 3.17 -2.33 -11.52
C LEU A 47 4.16 -1.18 -11.33
N TYR A 48 5.45 -1.51 -11.40
CA TYR A 48 6.52 -0.54 -11.52
C TYR A 48 7.03 -0.53 -12.97
N MET A 49 7.20 0.65 -13.56
CA MET A 49 7.67 0.81 -14.93
C MET A 49 9.07 1.41 -14.95
N TRP A 50 10.03 0.71 -15.56
CA TRP A 50 11.42 1.15 -15.67
C TRP A 50 11.89 1.18 -17.12
N GLY A 51 12.88 2.04 -17.40
CA GLY A 51 13.48 2.17 -18.74
C GLY A 51 14.13 3.54 -18.93
N GLY A 52 14.94 3.68 -19.99
CA GLY A 52 15.66 4.92 -20.31
C GLY A 52 14.77 6.15 -20.56
N VAL A 53 15.40 7.31 -20.65
CA VAL A 53 14.75 8.59 -20.96
C VAL A 53 14.14 8.53 -22.38
N GLY A 54 12.99 9.19 -22.59
CA GLY A 54 12.35 9.29 -23.91
C GLY A 54 11.59 8.03 -24.38
N ARG A 55 11.42 7.01 -23.52
CA ARG A 55 10.70 5.76 -23.87
C ARG A 55 9.18 5.81 -23.68
N GLY A 56 8.62 7.00 -23.44
CA GLY A 56 7.16 7.18 -23.33
C GLY A 56 6.53 6.67 -22.02
N LYS A 57 7.32 6.47 -20.95
CA LYS A 57 6.79 6.00 -19.65
C LYS A 57 5.73 6.93 -19.07
N THR A 58 6.01 8.23 -19.07
CA THR A 58 5.08 9.28 -18.63
C THR A 58 3.78 9.22 -19.42
N TRP A 59 3.88 9.15 -20.76
CA TRP A 59 2.72 9.04 -21.64
C TRP A 59 1.90 7.77 -21.39
N LEU A 60 2.55 6.63 -21.17
CA LEU A 60 1.85 5.38 -20.85
C LEU A 60 1.15 5.45 -19.48
N MET A 61 1.78 6.09 -18.49
CA MET A 61 1.17 6.36 -17.18
C MET A 61 -0.03 7.31 -17.32
N ASP A 62 0.06 8.35 -18.15
CA ASP A 62 -1.04 9.27 -18.46
C ASP A 62 -2.25 8.52 -19.00
N LEU A 63 -2.03 7.68 -20.02
CA LEU A 63 -3.11 6.90 -20.64
C LEU A 63 -3.75 5.92 -19.65
N PHE A 64 -2.94 5.21 -18.86
CA PHE A 64 -3.45 4.32 -17.84
C PHE A 64 -4.27 5.07 -16.80
N TYR A 65 -3.75 6.18 -16.27
CA TYR A 65 -4.46 7.00 -15.29
C TYR A 65 -5.80 7.52 -15.83
N GLN A 66 -5.83 7.97 -17.09
CA GLN A 66 -7.05 8.46 -17.74
C GLN A 66 -8.07 7.34 -17.95
N SER A 67 -7.62 6.12 -18.29
CA SER A 67 -8.52 5.00 -18.55
C SER A 67 -9.15 4.40 -17.28
N LEU A 68 -8.52 4.57 -16.11
CA LEU A 68 -9.02 4.03 -14.83
C LEU A 68 -10.45 4.51 -14.53
N PRO A 69 -11.35 3.61 -14.09
CA PRO A 69 -12.70 3.98 -13.72
C PRO A 69 -12.73 4.75 -12.38
N GLY A 70 -13.73 5.62 -12.23
CA GLY A 70 -13.99 6.35 -10.99
C GLY A 70 -13.11 7.60 -10.77
N GLU A 71 -13.47 8.34 -9.73
CA GLU A 71 -12.83 9.62 -9.37
C GLU A 71 -11.85 9.50 -8.20
N ARG A 72 -11.89 8.39 -7.44
CA ARG A 72 -10.98 8.10 -6.32
C ARG A 72 -9.63 7.56 -6.82
N LYS A 73 -9.01 8.32 -7.71
CA LYS A 73 -7.68 8.07 -8.26
C LYS A 73 -6.83 9.33 -8.11
N GLN A 74 -5.57 9.14 -7.76
CA GLN A 74 -4.62 10.24 -7.59
C GLN A 74 -3.36 9.95 -8.39
N ARG A 75 -2.83 11.02 -9.01
CA ARG A 75 -1.51 11.00 -9.63
C ARG A 75 -0.62 12.03 -8.96
N LEU A 76 0.51 11.59 -8.45
CA LEU A 76 1.45 12.43 -7.70
C LEU A 76 2.88 12.14 -8.15
N HIS A 77 3.72 13.18 -8.18
CA HIS A 77 5.17 12.94 -8.22
C HIS A 77 5.61 12.31 -6.90
N PHE A 78 6.50 11.31 -6.96
CA PHE A 78 6.91 10.56 -5.78
C PHE A 78 7.42 11.45 -4.63
N HIS A 79 8.26 12.44 -4.93
CA HIS A 79 8.77 13.39 -3.93
C HIS A 79 7.64 14.17 -3.22
N ARG A 80 6.57 14.54 -3.94
CA ARG A 80 5.42 15.24 -3.35
C ARG A 80 4.62 14.34 -2.41
N PHE A 81 4.52 13.05 -2.74
CA PHE A 81 3.92 12.06 -1.86
C PHE A 81 4.74 11.91 -0.57
N MET A 82 6.06 11.79 -0.67
CA MET A 82 6.93 11.65 0.51
C MET A 82 6.87 12.87 1.42
N LEU A 83 6.86 14.09 0.87
CA LEU A 83 6.67 15.31 1.66
C LEU A 83 5.37 15.26 2.47
N ARG A 84 4.26 14.89 1.83
CA ARG A 84 2.96 14.75 2.51
C ARG A 84 3.01 13.71 3.62
N VAL A 85 3.62 12.55 3.37
CA VAL A 85 3.80 11.51 4.41
C VAL A 85 4.58 12.07 5.61
N HIS A 86 5.69 12.77 5.37
CA HIS A 86 6.50 13.35 6.44
C HIS A 86 5.76 14.42 7.25
N GLU A 87 5.00 15.29 6.58
CA GLU A 87 4.14 16.28 7.23
C GLU A 87 3.11 15.59 8.14
N GLU A 88 2.41 14.57 7.64
CA GLU A 88 1.43 13.83 8.44
C GLU A 88 2.07 13.09 9.63
N LEU A 89 3.21 12.44 9.43
CA LEU A 89 3.95 11.78 10.52
C LEU A 89 4.39 12.76 11.61
N THR A 90 4.78 13.98 11.22
CA THR A 90 5.14 15.04 12.16
C THR A 90 3.94 15.44 13.02
N THR A 91 2.73 15.50 12.44
CA THR A 91 1.50 15.80 13.21
C THR A 91 1.06 14.66 14.14
N LEU A 92 1.51 13.44 13.86
CA LEU A 92 1.13 12.22 14.59
C LEU A 92 2.19 11.77 15.61
N GLN A 93 3.17 12.61 15.94
CA GLN A 93 4.16 12.30 16.97
C GLN A 93 3.49 11.85 18.28
N GLY A 94 3.98 10.75 18.85
CA GLY A 94 3.44 10.16 20.08
C GLY A 94 2.31 9.15 19.90
N HIS A 95 1.82 8.92 18.67
CA HIS A 95 0.93 7.79 18.37
C HIS A 95 1.72 6.49 18.26
N SER A 96 1.11 5.35 18.59
CA SER A 96 1.77 4.04 18.54
C SER A 96 2.14 3.62 17.12
N ASP A 97 1.27 3.93 16.14
CA ASP A 97 1.38 3.43 14.76
C ASP A 97 1.04 4.53 13.73
N PRO A 98 1.80 5.64 13.69
CA PRO A 98 1.47 6.81 12.87
C PRO A 98 1.46 6.50 11.36
N LEU A 99 2.27 5.54 10.90
CA LEU A 99 2.27 5.10 9.50
C LEU A 99 0.99 4.37 9.09
N GLU A 100 0.40 3.55 9.97
CA GLU A 100 -0.88 2.89 9.68
C GLU A 100 -2.00 3.93 9.56
N ILE A 101 -2.01 4.93 10.44
CA ILE A 101 -2.96 6.04 10.39
C ILE A 101 -2.84 6.80 9.06
N VAL A 102 -1.61 7.08 8.61
CA VAL A 102 -1.36 7.74 7.32
C VAL A 102 -1.85 6.86 6.16
N ALA A 103 -1.55 5.55 6.18
CA ALA A 103 -2.01 4.62 5.16
C ALA A 103 -3.54 4.55 5.08
N ASP A 104 -4.22 4.52 6.23
CA ASP A 104 -5.69 4.54 6.30
C ASP A 104 -6.28 5.83 5.75
N ARG A 105 -5.64 6.99 5.97
CA ARG A 105 -6.04 8.27 5.36
C ARG A 105 -5.92 8.24 3.84
N PHE A 106 -4.78 7.78 3.32
CA PHE A 106 -4.60 7.63 1.87
C PHE A 106 -5.63 6.67 1.26
N LYS A 107 -5.91 5.55 1.93
CA LYS A 107 -6.93 4.58 1.51
C LYS A 107 -8.36 5.16 1.56
N ALA A 108 -8.64 6.06 2.50
CA ALA A 108 -9.93 6.76 2.59
C ALA A 108 -10.09 7.78 1.44
N GLU A 109 -9.00 8.33 0.92
CA GLU A 109 -9.03 9.31 -0.17
C GLU A 109 -9.00 8.67 -1.55
N THR A 110 -8.20 7.61 -1.75
CA THR A 110 -7.89 7.08 -3.07
C THR A 110 -7.94 5.55 -3.10
N ASP A 111 -8.48 4.99 -4.18
CA ASP A 111 -8.47 3.57 -4.49
C ASP A 111 -7.26 3.20 -5.38
N VAL A 112 -6.85 4.12 -6.26
CA VAL A 112 -5.68 3.96 -7.11
C VAL A 112 -4.72 5.15 -6.96
N LEU A 113 -3.46 4.84 -6.73
CA LEU A 113 -2.39 5.82 -6.60
C LEU A 113 -1.33 5.58 -7.69
N CYS A 114 -1.16 6.56 -8.57
CA CYS A 114 -0.19 6.55 -9.64
C CYS A 114 0.97 7.49 -9.30
N PHE A 115 2.18 6.94 -9.15
CA PHE A 115 3.38 7.75 -8.96
C PHE A 115 4.07 8.02 -10.27
N ASP A 116 4.31 9.30 -10.57
CA ASP A 116 5.23 9.69 -11.63
C ASP A 116 6.62 9.99 -11.06
N GLU A 117 7.65 9.84 -11.91
CA GLU A 117 9.04 10.17 -11.60
C GLU A 117 9.53 9.57 -10.28
N PHE A 118 9.42 8.24 -10.16
CA PHE A 118 10.02 7.49 -9.06
C PHE A 118 11.54 7.48 -9.21
N PHE A 119 12.19 8.57 -8.81
CA PHE A 119 13.64 8.67 -8.71
C PHE A 119 13.98 8.86 -7.24
N VAL A 120 14.40 7.77 -6.59
CA VAL A 120 14.90 7.84 -5.22
C VAL A 120 16.29 8.45 -5.28
N SER A 121 16.36 9.79 -5.23
CA SER A 121 17.63 10.51 -5.15
C SER A 121 18.14 10.66 -3.72
N ASP A 122 17.31 10.38 -2.70
CA ASP A 122 17.64 10.70 -1.32
C ASP A 122 17.62 9.45 -0.41
N ILE A 123 18.73 9.23 0.31
CA ILE A 123 18.98 8.09 1.22
C ILE A 123 17.95 8.03 2.35
N THR A 124 17.31 9.16 2.67
CA THR A 124 16.31 9.30 3.71
C THR A 124 15.02 8.52 3.40
N ASP A 125 14.61 8.47 2.12
CA ASP A 125 13.39 7.76 1.71
C ASP A 125 13.57 6.24 1.76
N ALA A 126 14.78 5.74 1.52
CA ALA A 126 15.12 4.32 1.61
C ALA A 126 14.95 3.77 3.04
N MET A 127 15.18 4.60 4.08
CA MET A 127 14.96 4.21 5.47
C MET A 127 13.48 4.03 5.83
N LEU A 128 12.56 4.68 5.10
CA LEU A 128 11.12 4.49 5.27
C LEU A 128 10.63 3.22 4.53
N PHE A 129 11.19 2.94 3.35
CA PHE A 129 10.90 1.70 2.61
C PHE A 129 11.45 0.44 3.31
N GLY A 130 12.65 0.51 3.90
CA GLY A 130 13.25 -0.62 4.61
C GLY A 130 12.48 -1.07 5.86
N ARG A 131 11.70 -0.17 6.49
CA ARG A 131 10.91 -0.50 7.69
C ARG A 131 9.56 -1.15 7.39
N ALA A 132 9.06 -1.07 6.15
CA ALA A 132 7.83 -1.76 5.76
C ALA A 132 8.04 -3.26 5.47
N ASP A 133 9.28 -3.67 5.17
CA ASP A 133 9.64 -5.08 4.92
C ASP A 133 10.16 -5.80 6.19
N GLU A 134 10.52 -5.06 7.24
CA GLU A 134 11.15 -5.60 8.44
C GLU A 134 10.32 -5.31 9.71
N SER A 135 9.33 -6.16 9.97
CA SER A 135 8.73 -6.34 11.29
C SER A 135 8.57 -7.84 11.56
N PRO A 136 8.78 -8.31 12.80
CA PRO A 136 10.07 -8.77 13.30
C PRO A 136 10.10 -10.29 13.43
N VAL A 137 11.15 -10.94 12.95
CA VAL A 137 11.44 -12.33 13.36
C VAL A 137 11.84 -12.29 14.83
N ARG A 138 10.87 -12.55 15.71
CA ARG A 138 11.11 -12.73 17.14
C ARG A 138 12.13 -13.85 17.33
N PRO A 139 13.28 -13.63 17.99
CA PRO A 139 14.10 -14.75 18.43
C PRO A 139 13.29 -15.54 19.45
N ARG A 140 12.96 -16.80 19.13
CA ARG A 140 12.48 -17.74 20.14
C ARG A 140 13.64 -18.06 21.06
N HIS A 141 13.55 -17.64 22.31
CA HIS A 141 14.38 -18.20 23.37
C HIS A 141 14.05 -19.69 23.49
N HIS A 142 14.99 -20.55 23.11
CA HIS A 142 15.01 -21.95 23.54
C HIS A 142 15.91 -22.03 24.77
N PRO A 143 15.48 -22.62 25.90
CA PRO A 143 16.37 -22.90 27.00
C PRO A 143 17.19 -24.13 26.63
N GLY A 144 18.40 -23.90 26.12
CA GLY A 144 19.43 -24.94 26.00
C GLY A 144 19.89 -25.25 24.58
N GLY A 145 21.20 -25.07 24.36
CA GLY A 145 22.04 -25.98 23.58
C GLY A 145 22.02 -25.88 22.06
N ASP A 146 23.13 -25.34 21.53
CA ASP A 146 23.76 -25.67 20.25
C ASP A 146 23.24 -25.05 18.94
N LEU A 147 24.10 -24.19 18.38
CA LEU A 147 24.03 -23.65 17.03
C LEU A 147 24.28 -24.74 15.97
N GLN A 148 23.33 -24.97 15.08
CA GLN A 148 23.63 -25.50 13.74
C GLN A 148 22.88 -24.69 12.68
N TYR A 149 23.65 -24.09 11.76
CA TYR A 149 23.16 -23.51 10.51
C TYR A 149 22.95 -24.63 9.48
N SER A 150 21.78 -24.68 8.84
CA SER A 150 21.61 -25.37 7.55
C SER A 150 20.84 -24.45 6.61
N ALA A 151 21.44 -24.18 5.45
CA ALA A 151 20.86 -23.39 4.37
C ALA A 151 19.87 -24.26 3.57
N GLY A 152 18.73 -23.67 3.22
CA GLY A 152 17.76 -24.17 2.25
C GLY A 152 17.04 -22.99 1.61
#